data_AF-A0A356QNS6-F1
#
_entry.id   AF-A0A356QNS6-F1
#
_cell.length_a   1.000
_cell.length_b   1.000
_cell.length_c   1.000
_cell.angle_alpha   90.00
_cell.angle_beta   90.00
_cell.angle_gamma   90.00
#
_symmetry.space_group_name_H-M   'P 1'
#
loop_
_entity.id
_entity.type
_entity.pdbx_description
1 polymer ?
#
loop_
_entity_poly.entity_id
_entity_poly.type
_entity_poly.pdbx_seq_one_letter_code
_entity_poly.pdbx_strand_id
1 'polypeptide(L)' 'YGSGLGDGSTHQYNDLPIIVAGGGKRTQKGQHVHMREGTPLANLWLTQAQMMGVPIQSFADSNGVIPHITKSS' A
#
# COMPACT_ATOMS: atom_id res chain seq x y z
N TYR A 1 -13.37 16.74 -10.08
CA TYR A 1 -13.85 16.35 -8.74
C TYR A 1 -13.26 14.99 -8.41
N GLY A 2 -12.12 14.98 -7.72
CA GLY A 2 -11.29 13.80 -7.55
C GLY A 2 -10.21 14.09 -6.51
N SER A 3 -10.62 14.04 -5.26
CA SER A 3 -9.71 14.20 -4.12
C SER A 3 -10.41 13.51 -2.96
N GLY A 4 -10.05 12.25 -2.71
CA GLY A 4 -10.34 11.60 -1.44
C GLY A 4 -9.47 12.26 -0.38
N LEU A 5 -9.89 13.43 0.12
CA LEU A 5 -9.30 14.07 1.28
C LEU A 5 -10.47 14.44 2.21
N GLY A 6 -10.45 13.86 3.40
CA GLY A 6 -11.19 14.41 4.53
C GLY A 6 -10.54 15.75 4.89
N ASP A 7 -11.17 16.84 4.47
CA ASP A 7 -10.78 18.24 4.70
C ASP A 7 -9.52 18.76 3.96
N GLY A 8 -9.76 19.65 2.98
CA GLY A 8 -8.75 20.28 2.12
C GLY A 8 -7.98 21.44 2.74
N SER A 9 -8.12 21.70 4.05
CA SER A 9 -7.45 22.81 4.73
C SER A 9 -6.05 22.49 5.27
N THR A 10 -5.71 21.21 5.51
CA THR A 10 -4.49 20.81 6.24
C THR A 10 -3.61 19.75 5.56
N HIS A 11 -3.94 19.27 4.36
CA HIS A 11 -3.20 18.21 3.64
C HIS A 11 -2.86 17.00 4.54
N GLN A 12 -3.79 16.57 5.38
CA GLN A 12 -3.57 15.37 6.16
C GLN A 12 -3.69 14.13 5.26
N TYR A 13 -2.62 13.35 5.20
CA TYR A 13 -2.49 12.12 4.41
C TYR A 13 -2.77 10.85 5.24
N ASN A 14 -3.31 11.02 6.44
CA ASN A 14 -3.69 9.91 7.32
C ASN A 14 -5.02 9.29 6.86
N ASP A 15 -5.14 7.98 7.07
CA ASP A 15 -6.39 7.22 6.95
C ASP A 15 -7.13 7.30 5.61
N LEU A 16 -6.40 7.54 4.51
CA LEU A 16 -6.99 7.46 3.18
C LEU A 16 -7.27 6.01 2.79
N PRO A 17 -8.53 5.65 2.47
CA PRO A 17 -8.83 4.30 2.00
C PRO A 17 -8.18 4.07 0.63
N ILE A 18 -7.40 2.99 0.53
CA ILE A 18 -6.69 2.61 -0.69
C ILE A 18 -7.28 1.32 -1.25
N ILE A 19 -7.60 1.33 -2.53
CA ILE A 19 -8.03 0.14 -3.27
C ILE A 19 -6.87 -0.35 -4.12
N VAL A 20 -6.48 -1.62 -3.94
CA VAL A 20 -5.50 -2.31 -4.79
C VAL A 20 -6.24 -3.35 -5.63
N ALA A 21 -6.07 -3.26 -6.95
CA ALA A 21 -6.65 -4.20 -7.91
C ALA A 21 -5.60 -4.65 -8.93
N GLY A 22 -5.79 -5.85 -9.50
CA GLY A 22 -4.84 -6.46 -10.43
C GLY A 22 -3.83 -7.39 -9.75
N GLY A 23 -2.64 -7.58 -10.37
CA GLY A 23 -1.58 -8.44 -9.85
C GLY A 23 -1.76 -9.96 -10.06
N GLY A 24 -2.81 -10.37 -10.77
CA GLY A 24 -2.99 -11.74 -11.26
C GLY A 24 -3.08 -12.79 -10.14
N LYS A 25 -2.23 -13.82 -10.21
CA LYS A 25 -2.13 -14.88 -9.18
C LYS A 25 -1.21 -14.50 -8.01
N ARG A 26 -0.46 -13.38 -8.11
CA ARG A 26 0.52 -12.95 -7.10
C ARG A 26 -0.10 -12.14 -5.96
N THR A 27 -1.30 -11.60 -6.17
CA THR A 27 -2.04 -10.82 -5.18
C THR A 27 -3.06 -11.66 -4.41
N GLN A 28 -3.20 -11.39 -3.12
CA GLN A 28 -4.38 -11.81 -2.36
C GLN A 28 -5.57 -10.92 -2.74
N LYS A 29 -6.79 -11.49 -2.72
CA LYS A 29 -8.01 -10.82 -3.22
C LYS A 29 -9.13 -10.95 -2.19
N GLY A 30 -10.10 -10.05 -2.25
CA GLY A 30 -11.29 -10.10 -1.41
C GLY A 30 -11.02 -9.78 0.06
N GLN A 31 -10.00 -8.97 0.34
CA GLN A 31 -9.64 -8.57 1.69
C GLN A 31 -9.93 -7.09 1.91
N HIS A 32 -10.36 -6.78 3.12
CA HIS A 32 -10.36 -5.43 3.66
C HIS A 32 -9.42 -5.45 4.86
N VAL A 33 -8.27 -4.80 4.73
CA VAL A 33 -7.22 -4.83 5.75
C VAL A 33 -7.10 -3.46 6.38
N HIS A 34 -7.33 -3.41 7.68
CA HIS A 34 -7.06 -2.22 8.48
C HIS A 34 -5.61 -2.27 8.94
N MET A 35 -4.79 -1.35 8.44
CA MET A 35 -3.39 -1.25 8.86
C MET A 35 -3.29 -0.57 10.22
N ARG A 36 -2.20 -0.85 10.93
CA ARG A 36 -1.89 -0.12 12.17
C ARG A 36 -1.66 1.36 11.84
N GLU A 37 -2.15 2.24 12.71
CA GLU A 37 -1.90 3.68 12.59
C GLU A 37 -0.40 3.97 12.46
N GLY A 38 -0.06 4.94 11.60
CA GLY A 38 1.33 5.28 11.29
C GLY A 38 2.05 4.29 10.37
N THR A 39 1.34 3.33 9.76
CA THR A 39 1.93 2.49 8.71
C THR A 39 2.22 3.36 7.48
N PRO A 40 3.49 3.49 7.04
CA PRO A 40 3.80 4.30 5.87
C PRO A 40 3.18 3.72 4.61
N LEU A 41 2.56 4.56 3.79
CA LEU A 41 2.07 4.11 2.48
C LEU A 41 3.20 3.58 1.60
N ALA A 42 4.42 4.08 1.78
CA ALA A 42 5.58 3.60 1.06
C ALA A 42 5.80 2.08 1.18
N ASN A 43 5.30 1.43 2.24
CA ASN A 43 5.30 -0.02 2.37
C ASN A 43 4.49 -0.71 1.24
N LEU A 44 3.38 -0.11 0.78
CA LEU A 44 2.62 -0.61 -0.37
C LEU A 44 3.44 -0.53 -1.65
N TRP A 45 4.11 0.59 -1.90
CA TRP A 45 4.93 0.79 -3.10
C TRP A 45 6.15 -0.13 -3.13
N LEU A 46 6.84 -0.29 -1.99
CA LEU A 46 7.93 -1.25 -1.85
C LEU A 46 7.44 -2.67 -2.17
N THR A 47 6.28 -3.06 -1.63
CA THR A 47 5.69 -4.37 -1.89
C THR A 47 5.39 -4.58 -3.38
N GLN A 48 4.77 -3.59 -4.03
CA GLN A 48 4.48 -3.66 -5.47
C GLN A 48 5.74 -3.76 -6.32
N ALA A 49 6.78 -2.97 -6.01
CA ALA A 49 8.06 -3.03 -6.71
C ALA A 49 8.70 -4.42 -6.62
N GLN A 50 8.75 -5.01 -5.42
CA GLN A 50 9.28 -6.36 -5.23
C GLN A 50 8.42 -7.43 -5.91
N MET A 51 7.09 -7.30 -5.89
CA MET A 51 6.19 -8.19 -6.66
C MET A 51 6.44 -8.15 -8.17
N MET A 52 6.89 -7.00 -8.69
CA MET A 52 7.29 -6.82 -10.08
C MET A 52 8.72 -7.29 -10.37
N GLY A 53 9.44 -7.81 -9.38
CA GLY A 53 10.80 -8.31 -9.52
C GLY A 53 11.88 -7.23 -9.43
N VAL A 54 11.55 -6.03 -8.96
CA VAL A 54 12.53 -4.95 -8.75
C VAL A 54 13.31 -5.23 -7.45
N PRO A 55 14.65 -5.38 -7.50
CA PRO A 55 15.46 -5.78 -6.34
C PRO A 55 15.81 -4.58 -5.44
N ILE A 56 14.80 -3.90 -4.89
CA ILE A 56 14.98 -2.80 -3.94
C ILE A 56 14.64 -3.22 -2.50
N GLN A 57 15.38 -2.69 -1.53
CA GLN A 57 15.19 -3.00 -0.11
C GLN A 57 14.37 -1.94 0.64
N SER A 58 14.30 -0.72 0.11
CA SER A 58 13.51 0.38 0.66
C SER A 58 13.01 1.30 -0.45
N PHE A 59 11.94 2.03 -0.16
CA PHE A 59 11.39 3.09 -0.98
C PHE A 59 10.88 4.21 -0.07
N ALA A 60 11.35 5.45 -0.25
CA ALA A 60 11.01 6.60 0.60
C ALA A 60 11.13 6.26 2.11
N ASP A 61 10.07 6.48 2.89
CA ASP A 61 9.98 6.20 4.32
C ASP A 61 9.45 4.79 4.64
N SER A 62 9.52 3.85 3.68
CA SER A 62 9.13 2.47 3.91
C SER A 62 9.95 1.84 5.03
N ASN A 63 9.29 1.12 5.92
CA ASN A 63 9.92 0.34 6.99
C ASN A 63 9.60 -1.16 6.89
N GLY A 64 8.91 -1.59 5.83
CA GLY A 64 8.63 -3.00 5.55
C GLY A 64 7.72 -3.21 4.34
N VAL A 65 7.43 -4.47 4.02
CA VAL A 65 6.41 -4.85 3.05
C VAL A 65 5.06 -5.05 3.71
N ILE A 66 3.99 -5.10 2.93
CA ILE A 66 2.63 -5.44 3.37
C ILE A 66 2.37 -6.91 2.98
N PRO A 67 2.50 -7.89 3.91
CA PRO A 67 2.39 -9.30 3.53
C PRO A 67 0.98 -9.70 3.08
N HIS A 68 -0.04 -8.99 3.59
CA HIS A 68 -1.44 -9.26 3.33
C HIS A 68 -1.82 -9.11 1.84
N ILE A 69 -1.09 -8.31 1.05
CA ILE A 69 -1.42 -8.12 -0.37
C ILE A 69 -0.75 -9.15 -1.29
N THR A 70 0.28 -9.86 -0.82
CA THR A 70 1.05 -10.85 -1.59
C THR A 70 0.66 -12.28 -1.24
N LYS A 71 0.59 -13.17 -2.24
CA LYS A 71 0.58 -14.62 -1.97
C LYS A 71 2.02 -15.11 -1.81
N SER A 72 2.29 -15.84 -0.74
CA SER A 72 3.50 -16.68 -0.68
C SER A 72 3.42 -17.73 -1.78
N SER A 73 4.53 -17.92 -2.50
CA SER A 73 4.68 -19.02 -3.47
C SER A 73 4.95 -20.33 -2.74
#